data_AF-A0A9W9Z4S0-F1
#
_entry.id   AF-A0A9W9Z4S0-F1
#
_cell.length_a   1.000
_cell.length_b   1.000
_cell.length_c   1.000
_cell.angle_alpha   90.00
_cell.angle_beta   90.00
_cell.angle_gamma   90.00
#
_symmetry.space_group_name_H-M   'P 1'
#
loop_
_entity.id
_entity.type
_entity.pdbx_description
1 polymer ?
#
loop_
_entity_poly.entity_id
_entity_poly.type
_entity_poly.pdbx_seq_one_letter_code
_entity_poly.pdbx_strand_id
1 'polypeptide(L)'
;MPGRWQVFVVLLSIAWQLNLISEFLTNEDVTGRLEKGHVSALPSYDVVIGVLSARGNHEQREALRETWAGNILKHPFLQNRVIIKFIVGDQPCPIPPQDRLDRYSCEPDALVDPVLDQDIIAYRVPNGAVGFHTYQGPLGMDFRVNFPVVITQLGVFDSNSDGLQSGLTVHLYDKISQEEILGASFTPEDPGELIGGSRFKPVDQFVLPKGFEGSIVAENFTSSDPSSNDPMMHGGLDNGGGLISFHRVSRFGVEQGVFPEHEERVYEENNQYGAGTFLYRAHVTDGEFSKQKLEERRKDVEERKDMWHAVLLREEKELQRELRMYDDILMVNVIDVYRNLPKKLLKFYSWTVTNTRFNFTLKTDDGLLC
;
A
#
# COMPACT_ATOMS: atom_id res chain seq x y z
N MET A 1 -35.21 -22.27 42.35
CA MET A 1 -33.77 -22.00 42.29
C MET A 1 -33.22 -22.44 40.94
N PRO A 2 -33.11 -21.55 39.94
CA PRO A 2 -32.51 -21.84 38.64
C PRO A 2 -31.22 -21.03 38.49
N GLY A 3 -30.06 -21.63 38.81
CA GLY A 3 -28.79 -20.91 38.73
C GLY A 3 -27.54 -21.79 38.61
N ARG A 4 -27.68 -23.12 38.63
CA ARG A 4 -26.54 -24.05 38.54
C ARG A 4 -26.35 -24.67 37.16
N TRP A 5 -27.32 -24.55 36.25
CA TRP A 5 -27.22 -25.13 34.91
C TRP A 5 -26.55 -24.19 33.88
N GLN A 6 -26.65 -22.86 34.03
CA GLN A 6 -26.03 -21.92 33.09
C GLN A 6 -24.49 -21.87 33.22
N VAL A 7 -23.93 -22.09 34.41
CA VAL A 7 -22.47 -22.09 34.62
C VAL A 7 -21.80 -23.32 34.00
N PHE A 8 -22.47 -24.47 34.00
CA PHE A 8 -21.92 -25.71 33.41
C PHE A 8 -21.85 -25.66 31.87
N VAL A 9 -22.80 -25.00 31.21
CA VAL A 9 -22.83 -24.88 29.74
C VAL A 9 -21.74 -23.94 29.23
N VAL A 10 -21.43 -22.86 29.96
CA VAL A 10 -20.35 -21.93 29.61
C VAL A 10 -18.97 -22.58 29.75
N LEU A 11 -18.75 -23.38 30.81
CA LEU A 11 -17.48 -24.08 31.02
C LEU A 11 -17.23 -25.19 29.98
N LEU A 12 -18.27 -25.90 29.54
CA LEU A 12 -18.17 -26.89 28.46
C LEU A 12 -17.89 -26.25 27.09
N SER A 13 -18.41 -25.05 26.83
CA SER A 13 -18.18 -24.32 25.57
C SER A 13 -16.73 -23.80 25.45
N ILE A 14 -16.15 -23.35 26.57
CA ILE A 14 -14.74 -22.92 26.63
C ILE A 14 -13.79 -24.13 26.49
N ALA A 15 -14.13 -25.27 27.10
CA ALA A 15 -13.35 -26.50 26.95
C ALA A 15 -13.38 -27.06 25.50
N TRP A 16 -14.51 -26.89 24.80
CA TRP A 16 -14.63 -27.30 23.40
C TRP A 16 -13.86 -26.37 22.45
N GLN A 17 -13.86 -25.04 22.71
CA GLN A 17 -13.03 -24.08 21.95
C GLN A 17 -11.52 -24.28 22.17
N LEU A 18 -11.09 -24.69 23.37
CA LEU A 18 -9.68 -24.99 23.65
C LEU A 18 -9.20 -26.28 22.99
N ASN A 19 -10.06 -27.30 22.86
CA ASN A 19 -9.71 -28.52 22.12
C ASN A 19 -9.61 -28.28 20.61
N LEU A 20 -10.49 -27.46 20.02
CA LEU A 20 -10.42 -27.11 18.59
C LEU A 20 -9.15 -26.33 18.21
N ILE A 21 -8.60 -25.53 19.13
CA ILE A 21 -7.33 -24.82 18.92
C ILE A 21 -6.13 -25.78 19.03
N SER A 22 -6.23 -26.83 19.86
CA SER A 22 -5.15 -27.81 20.00
C SER A 22 -5.03 -28.74 18.78
N GLU A 23 -6.13 -29.04 18.08
CA GLU A 23 -6.14 -29.87 16.88
C GLU A 23 -5.62 -29.14 15.62
N PHE A 24 -5.54 -27.80 15.63
CA PHE A 24 -5.02 -27.02 14.49
C PHE A 24 -3.48 -26.86 14.48
N LEU A 25 -2.79 -27.27 15.55
CA LEU A 25 -1.34 -27.10 15.70
C LEU A 25 -0.50 -28.38 15.56
N THR A 26 -1.09 -29.48 15.12
CA THR A 26 -0.34 -30.73 14.90
C THR A 26 -0.50 -31.20 13.47
N ASN A 27 0.48 -30.89 12.63
CA ASN A 27 0.77 -31.71 11.45
C ASN A 27 2.10 -32.44 11.68
N GLU A 28 1.94 -33.74 11.84
CA GLU A 28 2.81 -34.88 11.54
C GLU A 28 4.31 -34.66 11.44
N ASP A 29 5.05 -35.30 12.35
CA ASP A 29 6.20 -36.09 11.90
C ASP A 29 6.14 -37.49 12.52
N VAL A 30 6.19 -38.48 11.65
CA VAL A 30 6.04 -39.91 11.93
C VAL A 30 7.42 -40.46 12.23
N THR A 31 7.68 -40.84 13.49
CA THR A 31 8.38 -42.07 13.88
C THR A 31 8.53 -42.13 15.40
N GLY A 32 8.08 -43.23 15.99
CA GLY A 32 8.11 -43.44 17.43
C GLY A 32 9.54 -43.58 17.97
N ARG A 33 9.96 -42.58 18.76
CA ARG A 33 10.85 -42.74 19.91
C ARG A 33 10.64 -41.56 20.86
N LEU A 34 10.00 -41.84 22.00
CA LEU A 34 9.93 -40.91 23.14
C LEU A 34 11.33 -40.78 23.75
N GLU A 35 12.16 -39.89 23.23
CA GLU A 35 13.21 -39.28 24.02
C GLU A 35 12.59 -38.13 24.83
N LYS A 36 12.77 -38.18 26.16
CA LYS A 36 12.44 -37.07 27.05
C LYS A 36 13.34 -35.88 26.71
N GLY A 37 12.93 -35.06 25.75
CA GLY A 37 13.55 -33.77 25.48
C GLY A 37 13.44 -32.87 26.72
N HIS A 38 14.57 -32.45 27.26
CA HIS A 38 14.62 -31.29 28.15
C HIS A 38 13.92 -30.13 27.44
N VAL A 39 12.83 -29.59 28.00
CA VAL A 39 12.36 -28.26 27.60
C VAL A 39 13.43 -27.29 28.10
N SER A 40 14.38 -26.97 27.22
CA SER A 40 15.43 -25.99 27.51
C SER A 40 14.76 -24.66 27.85
N ALA A 41 15.00 -24.16 29.06
CA ALA A 41 14.54 -22.84 29.45
C ALA A 41 15.08 -21.80 28.43
N LEU A 42 14.23 -20.87 28.01
CA LEU A 42 14.64 -19.78 27.12
C LEU A 42 15.83 -19.02 27.72
N PRO A 43 16.83 -18.62 26.90
CA PRO A 43 17.95 -17.83 27.38
C PRO A 43 17.45 -16.51 27.98
N SER A 44 18.05 -16.13 29.11
CA SER A 44 17.68 -14.93 29.88
C SER A 44 18.73 -13.85 29.72
N TYR A 45 18.30 -12.66 29.29
CA TYR A 45 19.12 -11.46 29.16
C TYR A 45 18.52 -10.35 30.03
N ASP A 46 19.31 -9.34 30.38
CA ASP A 46 18.77 -8.11 30.95
C ASP A 46 18.31 -7.14 29.86
N VAL A 47 19.08 -7.07 28.77
CA VAL A 47 18.82 -6.15 27.66
C VAL A 47 18.94 -6.89 26.32
N VAL A 48 17.91 -6.76 25.49
CA VAL A 48 17.93 -7.19 24.08
C VAL A 48 18.00 -5.95 23.19
N ILE A 49 19.10 -5.79 22.46
CA ILE A 49 19.32 -4.65 21.57
C ILE A 49 19.08 -5.08 20.12
N GLY A 50 18.09 -4.48 19.48
CA GLY A 50 17.83 -4.60 18.04
C GLY A 50 18.42 -3.42 17.28
N VAL A 51 19.36 -3.68 16.37
CA VAL A 51 19.94 -2.67 15.48
C VAL A 51 19.29 -2.81 14.11
N LEU A 52 18.49 -1.84 13.68
CA LEU A 52 17.96 -1.86 12.31
C LEU A 52 19.10 -1.64 11.32
N SER A 53 19.26 -2.57 10.38
CA SER A 53 20.29 -2.49 9.35
C SER A 53 19.75 -2.93 7.99
N ALA A 54 20.24 -2.31 6.91
CA ALA A 54 19.92 -2.73 5.55
C ALA A 54 20.86 -3.87 5.11
N ARG A 55 20.43 -4.68 4.14
CA ARG A 55 21.22 -5.81 3.62
C ARG A 55 22.65 -5.40 3.23
N GLY A 56 22.78 -4.34 2.44
CA GLY A 56 24.06 -3.81 1.96
C GLY A 56 24.90 -3.03 2.99
N ASN A 57 24.41 -2.85 4.23
CA ASN A 57 25.12 -2.06 5.25
C ASN A 57 26.21 -2.88 5.99
N HIS A 58 27.05 -3.58 5.23
CA HIS A 58 28.15 -4.39 5.78
C HIS A 58 29.13 -3.54 6.61
N GLU A 59 29.58 -2.42 6.04
CA GLU A 59 30.57 -1.53 6.69
C GLU A 59 30.03 -0.92 7.98
N GLN A 60 28.75 -0.56 8.03
CA GLN A 60 28.11 0.00 9.22
C GLN A 60 28.02 -1.06 10.33
N ARG A 61 27.63 -2.29 10.00
CA ARG A 61 27.63 -3.39 10.97
C ARG A 61 29.04 -3.67 11.49
N GLU A 62 30.05 -3.67 10.62
CA GLU A 62 31.43 -3.89 11.01
C GLU A 62 31.95 -2.78 11.93
N ALA A 63 31.68 -1.51 11.61
CA ALA A 63 32.02 -0.37 12.46
C ALA A 63 31.40 -0.51 13.88
N LEU A 64 30.16 -0.99 13.98
CA LEU A 64 29.52 -1.25 15.27
C LEU A 64 30.16 -2.41 16.03
N ARG A 65 30.55 -3.48 15.32
CA ARG A 65 31.31 -4.61 15.89
C ARG A 65 32.70 -4.18 16.37
N GLU A 66 33.34 -3.21 15.73
CA GLU A 66 34.64 -2.67 16.15
C GLU A 66 34.54 -1.67 17.30
N THR A 67 33.36 -1.10 17.53
CA THR A 67 33.11 -0.09 18.56
C THR A 67 32.31 -0.64 19.74
N TRP A 68 31.16 -0.06 20.05
CA TRP A 68 30.43 -0.32 21.29
C TRP A 68 29.81 -1.72 21.32
N ALA A 69 29.34 -2.25 20.18
CA ALA A 69 28.71 -3.57 20.16
C ALA A 69 29.74 -4.65 20.46
N GLY A 70 30.93 -4.57 19.85
CA GLY A 70 32.04 -5.48 20.16
C GLY A 70 32.55 -5.34 21.58
N ASN A 71 32.62 -4.12 22.13
CA ASN A 71 33.02 -3.90 23.52
C ASN A 71 32.05 -4.57 24.51
N ILE A 72 30.74 -4.55 24.24
CA ILE A 72 29.75 -5.28 25.05
C ILE A 72 29.96 -6.79 24.96
N LEU A 73 30.17 -7.32 23.74
CA LEU A 73 30.35 -8.76 23.50
C LEU A 73 31.67 -9.31 24.07
N LYS A 74 32.71 -8.48 24.22
CA LYS A 74 34.01 -8.85 24.83
C LYS A 74 34.05 -8.64 26.34
N HIS A 75 33.07 -7.94 26.92
CA HIS A 75 33.10 -7.58 28.33
C HIS A 75 32.67 -8.77 29.22
N PRO A 76 33.48 -9.20 30.21
CA PRO A 76 33.25 -10.44 30.97
C PRO A 76 31.87 -10.57 31.62
N PHE A 77 31.29 -9.44 32.05
CA PHE A 77 29.98 -9.41 32.71
C PHE A 77 28.82 -9.14 31.75
N LEU A 78 29.04 -8.39 30.66
CA LEU A 78 27.93 -7.93 29.80
C LEU A 78 27.64 -8.94 28.70
N GLN A 79 28.63 -9.70 28.24
CA GLN A 79 28.48 -10.70 27.17
C GLN A 79 27.39 -11.75 27.42
N ASN A 80 27.10 -12.05 28.70
CA ASN A 80 26.06 -13.01 29.09
C ASN A 80 24.73 -12.34 29.49
N ARG A 81 24.70 -11.01 29.60
CA ARG A 81 23.55 -10.22 30.09
C ARG A 81 22.90 -9.40 28.99
N VAL A 82 23.63 -9.09 27.92
CA VAL A 82 23.15 -8.29 26.80
C VAL A 82 23.30 -9.09 25.52
N ILE A 83 22.23 -9.15 24.73
CA ILE A 83 22.26 -9.70 23.38
C ILE A 83 22.02 -8.59 22.38
N ILE A 84 22.80 -8.59 21.30
CA ILE A 84 22.69 -7.63 20.20
C ILE A 84 22.34 -8.41 18.95
N LYS A 85 21.31 -7.96 18.22
CA LYS A 85 20.95 -8.51 16.92
C LYS A 85 20.77 -7.39 15.89
N PHE A 86 21.50 -7.48 14.78
CA PHE A 86 21.26 -6.71 13.56
C PHE A 86 20.04 -7.27 12.84
N ILE A 87 18.99 -6.46 12.72
CA ILE A 87 17.72 -6.87 12.14
C ILE A 87 17.76 -6.55 10.64
N VAL A 88 17.77 -7.59 9.81
CA VAL A 88 17.90 -7.47 8.35
C VAL A 88 16.72 -8.16 7.69
N GLY A 89 16.12 -7.53 6.68
CA GLY A 89 15.03 -8.15 5.92
C GLY A 89 15.58 -9.24 5.03
N ASP A 90 14.93 -10.39 4.94
CA ASP A 90 15.44 -11.58 4.22
C ASP A 90 15.28 -11.49 2.70
N GLN A 91 14.41 -10.62 2.20
CA GLN A 91 14.15 -10.42 0.78
C GLN A 91 14.74 -9.09 0.31
N PRO A 92 15.60 -9.07 -0.73
CA PRO A 92 16.00 -7.83 -1.37
C PRO A 92 14.86 -7.26 -2.23
N CYS A 93 14.91 -5.96 -2.53
CA CYS A 93 14.04 -5.38 -3.54
C CYS A 93 14.61 -5.62 -4.95
N PRO A 94 13.90 -6.36 -5.84
CA PRO A 94 14.40 -6.66 -7.18
C PRO A 94 14.40 -5.45 -8.11
N ILE A 95 13.79 -4.34 -7.70
CA ILE A 95 13.62 -3.14 -8.52
C ILE A 95 14.77 -2.16 -8.23
N PRO A 96 15.51 -1.70 -9.25
CA PRO A 96 16.54 -0.68 -9.08
C PRO A 96 15.95 0.60 -8.46
N PRO A 97 16.66 1.32 -7.57
CA PRO A 97 16.13 2.51 -6.90
C PRO A 97 15.54 3.58 -7.82
N GLN A 98 16.05 3.71 -9.06
CA GLN A 98 15.61 4.70 -10.04
C GLN A 98 14.28 4.32 -10.71
N ASP A 99 13.96 3.02 -10.75
CA ASP A 99 12.77 2.47 -11.41
C ASP A 99 11.67 2.18 -10.38
N ARG A 100 11.78 2.72 -9.16
CA ARG A 100 10.79 2.58 -8.10
C ARG A 100 9.83 3.76 -8.10
N LEU A 101 8.58 3.47 -7.75
CA LEU A 101 7.51 4.45 -7.55
C LEU A 101 7.93 5.56 -6.57
N ASP A 102 8.62 5.18 -5.51
CA ASP A 102 9.35 6.09 -4.66
C ASP A 102 10.63 5.42 -4.14
N ARG A 103 11.62 6.23 -3.76
CA ARG A 103 12.92 5.72 -3.32
C ARG A 103 12.88 4.82 -2.08
N TYR A 104 11.77 4.79 -1.35
CA TYR A 104 11.59 4.09 -0.07
C TYR A 104 10.71 2.84 -0.17
N SER A 105 9.97 2.64 -1.27
CA SER A 105 9.14 1.47 -1.54
C SER A 105 9.88 0.41 -2.35
N CYS A 106 9.21 -0.71 -2.63
CA CYS A 106 9.65 -1.70 -3.61
C CYS A 106 8.56 -1.92 -4.67
N GLU A 107 7.99 -0.82 -5.13
CA GLU A 107 6.95 -0.81 -6.16
C GLU A 107 7.54 -0.24 -7.44
N PRO A 108 7.27 -0.82 -8.63
CA PRO A 108 7.80 -0.29 -9.88
C PRO A 108 7.16 1.06 -10.20
N ASP A 109 7.95 2.00 -10.72
CA ASP A 109 7.40 3.18 -11.37
C ASP A 109 6.70 2.75 -12.67
N ALA A 110 5.59 3.40 -12.99
CA ALA A 110 4.81 3.02 -14.16
C ALA A 110 5.58 3.38 -15.44
N LEU A 111 5.82 2.41 -16.31
CA LEU A 111 6.26 2.70 -17.68
C LEU A 111 5.07 3.33 -18.42
N VAL A 112 5.14 4.63 -18.69
CA VAL A 112 4.07 5.38 -19.34
C VAL A 112 4.25 5.31 -20.86
N ASP A 113 3.22 4.84 -21.55
CA ASP A 113 3.10 4.81 -23.01
C ASP A 113 1.77 5.50 -23.38
N PRO A 114 1.74 6.84 -23.29
CA PRO A 114 0.50 7.58 -23.20
C PRO A 114 -0.21 7.64 -24.55
N VAL A 115 -1.54 7.61 -24.51
CA VAL A 115 -2.34 7.96 -25.68
C VAL A 115 -2.26 9.48 -25.87
N LEU A 116 -1.62 9.91 -26.96
CA LEU A 116 -1.43 11.32 -27.27
C LEU A 116 -2.64 11.90 -28.01
N ASP A 117 -2.83 13.22 -27.84
CA ASP A 117 -3.82 14.03 -28.57
C ASP A 117 -5.27 13.52 -28.50
N GLN A 118 -5.59 12.77 -27.45
CA GLN A 118 -6.94 12.28 -27.18
C GLN A 118 -7.33 12.59 -25.74
N ASP A 119 -8.61 12.92 -25.60
CA ASP A 119 -9.27 13.04 -24.31
C ASP A 119 -9.69 11.65 -23.82
N ILE A 120 -9.42 11.39 -22.54
CA ILE A 120 -9.58 10.10 -21.89
C ILE A 120 -10.53 10.27 -20.70
N ILE A 121 -11.50 9.36 -20.57
CA ILE A 121 -12.42 9.33 -19.42
C ILE A 121 -11.88 8.36 -18.38
N ALA A 122 -11.54 8.87 -17.18
CA ALA A 122 -10.89 8.07 -16.14
C ALA A 122 -11.75 6.92 -15.63
N TYR A 123 -12.97 7.22 -15.21
CA TYR A 123 -13.95 6.23 -14.73
C TYR A 123 -15.08 6.16 -15.73
N ARG A 124 -15.12 5.09 -16.54
CA ARG A 124 -16.12 4.95 -17.59
C ARG A 124 -17.37 4.29 -17.06
N VAL A 125 -18.51 4.78 -17.51
CA VAL A 125 -19.80 4.12 -17.31
C VAL A 125 -20.49 3.98 -18.67
N PRO A 126 -21.02 2.79 -19.03
CA PRO A 126 -21.73 2.61 -20.30
C PRO A 126 -23.02 3.42 -20.33
N ASN A 127 -23.44 3.82 -21.53
CA ASN A 127 -24.73 4.46 -21.72
C ASN A 127 -25.87 3.53 -21.28
N GLY A 128 -26.85 4.08 -20.57
CA GLY A 128 -28.00 3.33 -20.05
C GLY A 128 -27.70 2.49 -18.80
N ALA A 129 -26.51 2.60 -18.20
CA ALA A 129 -26.25 1.96 -16.91
C ALA A 129 -27.16 2.55 -15.83
N VAL A 130 -27.75 1.69 -14.99
CA VAL A 130 -28.72 2.10 -13.97
C VAL A 130 -28.12 1.95 -12.58
N GLY A 131 -28.19 3.03 -11.79
CA GLY A 131 -27.82 3.05 -10.39
C GLY A 131 -28.97 2.64 -9.47
N PHE A 132 -28.64 2.10 -8.30
CA PHE A 132 -29.62 1.77 -7.25
C PHE A 132 -29.18 2.25 -5.87
N HIS A 133 -28.12 3.07 -5.80
CA HIS A 133 -27.50 3.50 -4.55
C HIS A 133 -27.78 4.99 -4.30
N THR A 134 -28.72 5.27 -3.41
CA THR A 134 -29.03 6.63 -2.96
C THR A 134 -28.12 7.02 -1.79
N TYR A 135 -27.34 8.08 -1.97
CA TYR A 135 -26.43 8.58 -0.95
C TYR A 135 -26.19 10.08 -1.14
N GLN A 136 -26.56 10.87 -0.14
CA GLN A 136 -26.48 12.33 -0.23
C GLN A 136 -25.07 12.88 0.01
N GLY A 137 -24.28 12.19 0.83
CA GLY A 137 -22.90 12.59 1.12
C GLY A 137 -21.96 12.37 -0.06
N PRO A 138 -20.70 12.80 0.08
CA PRO A 138 -19.67 12.58 -0.93
C PRO A 138 -19.36 11.08 -1.11
N LEU A 139 -19.27 10.65 -2.37
CA LEU A 139 -18.76 9.35 -2.82
C LEU A 139 -17.61 9.59 -3.80
N GLY A 140 -16.48 8.94 -3.60
CA GLY A 140 -15.31 9.19 -4.44
C GLY A 140 -14.37 8.03 -4.64
N MET A 141 -13.45 8.24 -5.57
CA MET A 141 -12.44 7.27 -5.99
C MET A 141 -11.06 7.94 -6.02
N ASP A 142 -10.06 7.27 -5.43
CA ASP A 142 -8.68 7.77 -5.40
C ASP A 142 -7.91 7.39 -6.67
N PHE A 143 -7.07 8.31 -7.15
CA PHE A 143 -6.13 8.08 -8.23
C PHE A 143 -4.79 8.78 -7.97
N ARG A 144 -3.76 8.34 -8.70
CA ARG A 144 -2.44 8.95 -8.73
C ARG A 144 -2.06 9.31 -10.15
N VAL A 145 -1.36 10.42 -10.31
CA VAL A 145 -0.79 10.85 -11.59
C VAL A 145 0.65 10.33 -11.73
N ASN A 146 0.92 9.54 -12.77
CA ASN A 146 2.26 8.99 -13.04
C ASN A 146 3.03 9.84 -14.06
N PHE A 147 2.33 10.64 -14.86
CA PHE A 147 2.88 11.59 -15.80
C PHE A 147 1.98 12.83 -15.87
N PRO A 148 2.49 14.06 -16.03
CA PRO A 148 1.65 15.25 -16.03
C PRO A 148 0.43 15.14 -16.96
N VAL A 149 -0.76 15.44 -16.44
CA VAL A 149 -2.02 15.42 -17.19
C VAL A 149 -2.72 16.76 -17.08
N VAL A 150 -3.54 17.10 -18.08
CA VAL A 150 -4.45 18.24 -18.02
C VAL A 150 -5.86 17.72 -17.81
N ILE A 151 -6.53 18.20 -16.77
CA ILE A 151 -7.97 18.00 -16.59
C ILE A 151 -8.72 19.04 -17.43
N THR A 152 -9.68 18.58 -18.22
CA THR A 152 -10.44 19.44 -19.15
C THR A 152 -11.93 19.50 -18.79
N GLN A 153 -12.48 18.41 -18.26
CA GLN A 153 -13.87 18.35 -17.83
C GLN A 153 -14.02 17.48 -16.57
N LEU A 154 -15.00 17.81 -15.73
CA LEU A 154 -15.47 16.94 -14.66
C LEU A 154 -16.83 16.37 -15.03
N GLY A 155 -17.18 15.22 -14.48
CA GLY A 155 -18.47 14.60 -14.74
C GLY A 155 -19.08 13.86 -13.56
N VAL A 156 -20.40 13.67 -13.65
CA VAL A 156 -21.24 12.95 -12.69
C VAL A 156 -22.00 11.82 -13.40
N PHE A 157 -22.26 10.73 -12.68
CA PHE A 157 -23.06 9.62 -13.18
C PHE A 157 -24.53 10.04 -13.40
N ASP A 158 -25.06 9.72 -14.58
CA ASP A 158 -26.45 9.94 -14.98
C ASP A 158 -27.10 8.56 -15.15
N SER A 159 -27.76 8.12 -14.07
CA SER A 159 -28.41 6.81 -14.03
C SER A 159 -29.45 6.71 -15.14
N ASN A 160 -29.42 5.61 -15.90
CA ASN A 160 -30.25 5.40 -17.09
C ASN A 160 -29.97 6.38 -18.26
N SER A 161 -29.07 7.35 -18.08
CA SER A 161 -28.67 8.32 -19.10
C SER A 161 -29.84 9.14 -19.66
N ASP A 162 -30.88 9.35 -18.86
CA ASP A 162 -32.12 10.03 -19.23
C ASP A 162 -32.15 11.50 -18.78
N GLY A 163 -31.06 11.99 -18.18
CA GLY A 163 -30.92 13.35 -17.72
C GLY A 163 -31.16 13.47 -16.22
N LEU A 164 -30.69 14.57 -15.65
CA LEU A 164 -30.69 14.75 -14.20
C LEU A 164 -32.03 15.32 -13.73
N GLN A 165 -32.57 14.76 -12.64
CA GLN A 165 -33.81 15.24 -12.00
C GLN A 165 -33.54 16.08 -10.74
N SER A 166 -32.32 15.99 -10.20
CA SER A 166 -31.84 16.70 -9.02
C SER A 166 -30.45 17.29 -9.25
N GLY A 167 -30.05 18.23 -8.39
CA GLY A 167 -28.74 18.86 -8.49
C GLY A 167 -27.65 17.94 -7.97
N LEU A 168 -26.61 17.69 -8.77
CA LEU A 168 -25.43 16.92 -8.39
C LEU A 168 -24.18 17.80 -8.43
N THR A 169 -23.22 17.53 -7.57
CA THR A 169 -21.94 18.26 -7.54
C THR A 169 -20.80 17.27 -7.63
N VAL A 170 -19.74 17.64 -8.35
CA VAL A 170 -18.48 16.91 -8.40
C VAL A 170 -17.33 17.82 -8.00
N HIS A 171 -16.38 17.25 -7.27
CA HIS A 171 -15.18 17.90 -6.77
C HIS A 171 -13.96 17.03 -7.06
N LEU A 172 -12.87 17.67 -7.44
CA LEU A 172 -11.54 17.07 -7.50
C LEU A 172 -10.72 17.63 -6.34
N TYR A 173 -10.36 16.78 -5.40
CA TYR A 173 -9.54 17.15 -4.23
C TYR A 173 -8.09 16.72 -4.40
N ASP A 174 -7.17 17.49 -3.82
CA ASP A 174 -5.83 17.01 -3.46
C ASP A 174 -5.94 16.18 -2.18
N LYS A 175 -5.49 14.93 -2.22
CA LYS A 175 -5.62 14.00 -1.09
C LYS A 175 -4.71 14.36 0.09
N ILE A 176 -3.59 15.04 -0.16
CA ILE A 176 -2.61 15.41 0.87
C ILE A 176 -3.07 16.65 1.61
N SER A 177 -3.42 17.72 0.89
CA SER A 177 -3.89 18.98 1.50
C SER A 177 -5.36 18.94 1.88
N GLN A 178 -6.15 18.03 1.30
CA GLN A 178 -7.61 17.96 1.40
C GLN A 178 -8.33 19.19 0.82
N GLU A 179 -7.63 19.99 0.01
CA GLU A 179 -8.18 21.17 -0.64
C GLU A 179 -8.84 20.82 -1.97
N GLU A 180 -9.94 21.51 -2.28
CA GLU A 180 -10.60 21.41 -3.58
C GLU A 180 -9.76 22.11 -4.65
N ILE A 181 -9.43 21.37 -5.72
CA ILE A 181 -8.66 21.88 -6.85
C ILE A 181 -9.60 22.35 -7.97
N LEU A 182 -10.64 21.58 -8.26
CA LEU A 182 -11.67 21.88 -9.25
C LEU A 182 -13.02 21.38 -8.78
N GLY A 183 -14.09 22.05 -9.21
CA GLY A 183 -15.46 21.64 -8.94
C GLY A 183 -16.42 22.00 -10.07
N ALA A 184 -17.51 21.26 -10.18
CA ALA A 184 -18.60 21.56 -11.11
C ALA A 184 -19.94 21.13 -10.51
N SER A 185 -20.98 21.93 -10.75
CA SER A 185 -22.36 21.62 -10.37
C SER A 185 -23.22 21.34 -11.61
N PHE A 186 -24.16 20.41 -11.45
CA PHE A 186 -25.04 19.92 -12.49
C PHE A 186 -26.48 20.09 -12.02
N THR A 187 -27.36 20.61 -12.88
CA THR A 187 -28.79 20.78 -12.56
C THR A 187 -29.65 20.19 -13.68
N PRO A 188 -30.95 19.97 -13.45
CA PRO A 188 -31.86 19.50 -14.50
C PRO A 188 -31.90 20.41 -15.74
N GLU A 189 -31.75 21.72 -15.56
CA GLU A 189 -31.78 22.73 -16.63
C GLU A 189 -30.44 22.86 -17.35
N ASP A 190 -29.35 22.57 -16.65
CA ASP A 190 -27.99 22.55 -17.19
C ASP A 190 -27.27 21.26 -16.76
N PRO A 191 -27.63 20.11 -17.35
CA PRO A 191 -27.07 18.83 -16.97
C PRO A 191 -25.72 18.57 -17.65
N GLY A 192 -25.22 19.43 -18.55
CA GLY A 192 -24.00 19.17 -19.31
C GLY A 192 -24.15 18.13 -20.43
N GLU A 193 -23.03 17.79 -21.07
CA GLU A 193 -22.96 16.87 -22.21
C GLU A 193 -22.96 15.41 -21.74
N LEU A 194 -23.79 14.56 -22.35
CA LEU A 194 -23.83 13.14 -22.05
C LEU A 194 -22.75 12.40 -22.86
N ILE A 195 -21.80 11.77 -22.16
CA ILE A 195 -20.77 10.92 -22.76
C ILE A 195 -20.78 9.57 -22.04
N GLY A 196 -21.20 8.51 -22.74
CA GLY A 196 -21.46 7.22 -22.10
C GLY A 196 -22.65 7.30 -21.14
N GLY A 197 -22.44 6.92 -19.89
CA GLY A 197 -23.41 7.01 -18.79
C GLY A 197 -23.16 8.17 -17.82
N SER A 198 -22.35 9.15 -18.20
CA SER A 198 -22.01 10.29 -17.35
C SER A 198 -22.22 11.61 -18.07
N ARG A 199 -22.55 12.65 -17.31
CA ARG A 199 -22.66 14.03 -17.75
C ARG A 199 -21.39 14.78 -17.47
N PHE A 200 -20.92 15.58 -18.42
CA PHE A 200 -19.68 16.35 -18.30
C PHE A 200 -19.90 17.85 -18.49
N LYS A 201 -19.11 18.63 -17.74
CA LYS A 201 -18.99 20.08 -17.91
C LYS A 201 -17.52 20.49 -17.99
N PRO A 202 -17.19 21.48 -18.85
CA PRO A 202 -15.86 22.03 -18.91
C PRO A 202 -15.50 22.74 -17.59
N VAL A 203 -14.24 22.63 -17.21
CA VAL A 203 -13.64 23.33 -16.06
C VAL A 203 -12.38 24.07 -16.52
N ASP A 204 -11.90 25.00 -15.70
CA ASP A 204 -10.63 25.66 -15.96
C ASP A 204 -9.52 24.61 -16.06
N GLN A 205 -8.76 24.65 -17.16
CA GLN A 205 -7.74 23.63 -17.42
C GLN A 205 -6.68 23.68 -16.31
N PHE A 206 -6.52 22.55 -15.63
CA PHE A 206 -5.57 22.41 -14.54
C PHE A 206 -4.58 21.29 -14.84
N VAL A 207 -3.29 21.61 -14.70
CA VAL A 207 -2.21 20.62 -14.90
C VAL A 207 -1.93 19.93 -13.58
N LEU A 208 -2.20 18.63 -13.51
CA LEU A 208 -1.82 17.80 -12.38
C LEU A 208 -0.40 17.26 -12.61
N PRO A 209 0.56 17.55 -11.70
CA PRO A 209 1.93 17.09 -11.86
C PRO A 209 2.09 15.59 -11.56
N LYS A 210 3.19 14.98 -12.05
CA LYS A 210 3.58 13.62 -11.65
C LYS A 210 3.70 13.53 -10.13
N GLY A 211 3.13 12.48 -9.56
CA GLY A 211 3.11 12.22 -8.12
C GLY A 211 1.91 12.83 -7.39
N PHE A 212 1.07 13.63 -8.07
CA PHE A 212 -0.19 14.10 -7.50
C PHE A 212 -1.08 12.92 -7.13
N GLU A 213 -1.63 12.93 -5.92
CA GLU A 213 -2.67 12.00 -5.47
C GLU A 213 -3.96 12.79 -5.28
N GLY A 214 -5.01 12.37 -5.97
CA GLY A 214 -6.30 13.05 -5.92
C GLY A 214 -7.46 12.11 -5.67
N SER A 215 -8.59 12.71 -5.32
CA SER A 215 -9.87 12.03 -5.18
C SER A 215 -10.90 12.75 -6.05
N ILE A 216 -11.52 12.03 -6.98
CA ILE A 216 -12.71 12.53 -7.67
C ILE A 216 -13.94 12.13 -6.87
N VAL A 217 -14.75 13.09 -6.48
CA VAL A 217 -15.83 12.93 -5.50
C VAL A 217 -17.11 13.55 -6.07
N ALA A 218 -18.23 12.84 -6.04
CA ALA A 218 -19.53 13.40 -6.34
C ALA A 218 -20.52 13.16 -5.20
N GLU A 219 -21.51 14.04 -5.09
CA GLU A 219 -22.45 14.09 -3.97
C GLU A 219 -23.88 14.43 -4.44
N ASN A 220 -24.82 14.40 -3.49
CA ASN A 220 -26.26 14.67 -3.69
C ASN A 220 -27.06 13.59 -4.44
N PHE A 221 -26.58 12.34 -4.53
CA PHE A 221 -27.34 11.28 -5.21
C PHE A 221 -28.64 10.94 -4.48
N THR A 222 -29.77 11.09 -5.17
CA THR A 222 -31.12 10.90 -4.64
C THR A 222 -31.72 9.56 -5.10
N SER A 223 -33.00 9.31 -4.82
CA SER A 223 -33.75 8.20 -5.43
C SER A 223 -34.06 8.44 -6.90
N SER A 224 -34.11 9.70 -7.33
CA SER A 224 -34.36 10.09 -8.72
C SER A 224 -33.09 10.03 -9.56
N ASP A 225 -31.95 10.38 -8.96
CA ASP A 225 -30.61 10.27 -9.57
C ASP A 225 -29.71 9.44 -8.66
N PRO A 226 -29.90 8.11 -8.61
CA PRO A 226 -29.08 7.25 -7.76
C PRO A 226 -27.67 7.08 -8.32
N SER A 227 -26.69 6.98 -7.43
CA SER A 227 -25.35 6.48 -7.77
C SER A 227 -25.38 4.97 -8.04
N SER A 228 -24.27 4.43 -8.51
CA SER A 228 -24.06 2.98 -8.57
C SER A 228 -23.00 2.56 -7.57
N ASN A 229 -23.24 1.49 -6.81
CA ASN A 229 -22.23 0.81 -6.00
C ASN A 229 -21.91 -0.61 -6.53
N ASP A 230 -22.23 -0.87 -7.81
CA ASP A 230 -22.03 -2.15 -8.49
C ASP A 230 -20.95 -2.01 -9.57
N PRO A 231 -19.70 -2.43 -9.30
CA PRO A 231 -18.60 -2.26 -10.24
C PRO A 231 -18.74 -3.05 -11.53
N MET A 232 -19.58 -4.09 -11.57
CA MET A 232 -19.83 -4.86 -12.79
C MET A 232 -20.59 -4.03 -13.84
N MET A 233 -21.30 -2.99 -13.40
CA MET A 233 -22.05 -2.08 -14.27
C MET A 233 -21.17 -0.97 -14.83
N HIS A 234 -19.93 -0.83 -14.36
CA HIS A 234 -19.03 0.22 -14.80
C HIS A 234 -18.22 -0.24 -16.01
N GLY A 235 -17.97 0.67 -16.95
CA GLY A 235 -17.30 0.42 -18.24
C GLY A 235 -15.79 0.28 -18.12
N GLY A 236 -15.31 -0.01 -16.91
CA GLY A 236 -13.91 -0.09 -16.54
C GLY A 236 -13.24 1.26 -16.33
N LEU A 237 -11.93 1.17 -16.10
CA LEU A 237 -11.05 2.29 -15.81
C LEU A 237 -10.13 2.52 -17.01
N ASP A 238 -9.92 3.77 -17.40
CA ASP A 238 -8.95 4.12 -18.45
C ASP A 238 -7.79 4.91 -17.86
N ASN A 239 -6.61 4.26 -17.85
CA ASN A 239 -5.40 4.84 -17.31
C ASN A 239 -4.60 5.64 -18.35
N GLY A 240 -5.09 5.76 -19.59
CA GLY A 240 -4.49 6.57 -20.62
C GLY A 240 -3.13 6.07 -21.10
N GLY A 241 -2.86 4.76 -21.00
CA GLY A 241 -1.52 4.21 -21.28
C GLY A 241 -0.55 4.38 -20.11
N GLY A 242 -1.09 4.48 -18.88
CA GLY A 242 -0.31 4.62 -17.65
C GLY A 242 -0.09 6.06 -17.19
N LEU A 243 -0.79 7.05 -17.78
CA LEU A 243 -0.77 8.45 -17.33
C LEU A 243 -1.20 8.58 -15.87
N ILE A 244 -2.21 7.80 -15.46
CA ILE A 244 -2.68 7.72 -14.08
C ILE A 244 -2.71 6.27 -13.58
N SER A 245 -2.77 6.09 -12.27
CA SER A 245 -2.98 4.80 -11.60
C SER A 245 -4.21 4.92 -10.71
N PHE A 246 -5.08 3.92 -10.75
CA PHE A 246 -6.27 3.88 -9.88
C PHE A 246 -5.94 3.16 -8.59
N HIS A 247 -6.26 3.77 -7.45
CA HIS A 247 -6.10 3.12 -6.16
C HIS A 247 -7.30 2.24 -5.85
N ARG A 248 -7.07 1.18 -5.06
CA ARG A 248 -8.15 0.33 -4.49
C ARG A 248 -8.76 0.96 -3.25
N VAL A 249 -9.00 2.27 -3.31
CA VAL A 249 -9.52 3.07 -2.21
C VAL A 249 -10.69 3.87 -2.76
N SER A 250 -11.87 3.48 -2.33
CA SER A 250 -13.09 4.25 -2.49
C SER A 250 -13.27 5.09 -1.24
N ARG A 251 -13.95 6.23 -1.36
CA ARG A 251 -14.19 7.13 -0.24
C ARG A 251 -15.67 7.44 -0.10
N PHE A 252 -16.11 7.61 1.15
CA PHE A 252 -17.41 8.19 1.43
C PHE A 252 -17.31 9.17 2.61
N GLY A 253 -18.25 10.10 2.70
CA GLY A 253 -18.32 11.06 3.79
C GLY A 253 -19.76 11.46 4.13
N VAL A 254 -19.93 12.17 5.23
CA VAL A 254 -21.26 12.57 5.73
C VAL A 254 -21.58 14.01 5.34
N GLU A 255 -20.61 14.90 5.46
CA GLU A 255 -20.77 16.33 5.16
C GLU A 255 -20.45 16.62 3.69
N GLN A 256 -21.34 17.35 3.04
CA GLN A 256 -21.21 17.76 1.63
C GLN A 256 -20.21 18.90 1.48
N GLY A 257 -19.55 18.98 0.32
CA GLY A 257 -18.54 20.01 0.05
C GLY A 257 -17.27 19.88 0.89
N VAL A 258 -17.03 18.71 1.50
CA VAL A 258 -15.85 18.41 2.31
C VAL A 258 -15.17 17.14 1.78
N PHE A 259 -13.84 17.08 1.89
CA PHE A 259 -13.08 15.88 1.54
C PHE A 259 -13.57 14.65 2.34
N PRO A 260 -13.92 13.53 1.68
CA PRO A 260 -14.44 12.35 2.36
C PRO A 260 -13.33 11.60 3.13
N GLU A 261 -13.42 11.62 4.46
CA GLU A 261 -12.40 11.03 5.35
C GLU A 261 -12.45 9.50 5.42
N HIS A 262 -13.61 8.87 5.17
CA HIS A 262 -13.74 7.42 5.32
C HIS A 262 -13.25 6.69 4.08
N GLU A 263 -12.24 5.83 4.27
CA GLU A 263 -11.71 4.95 3.24
C GLU A 263 -12.39 3.58 3.28
N GLU A 264 -12.78 3.09 2.11
CA GLU A 264 -13.27 1.74 1.88
C GLU A 264 -12.30 1.02 0.93
N ARG A 265 -11.75 -0.10 1.42
CA ARG A 265 -10.77 -0.92 0.67
C ARG A 265 -11.38 -2.29 0.40
N VAL A 266 -11.97 -2.45 -0.78
CA VAL A 266 -12.47 -3.75 -1.24
C VAL A 266 -11.35 -4.44 -2.00
N TYR A 267 -10.97 -5.65 -1.57
CA TYR A 267 -9.76 -6.34 -2.06
C TYR A 267 -9.78 -6.65 -3.57
N GLU A 268 -10.96 -6.70 -4.20
CA GLU A 268 -11.12 -7.12 -5.60
C GLU A 268 -11.48 -5.96 -6.55
N GLU A 269 -11.97 -4.83 -6.04
CA GLU A 269 -12.63 -3.79 -6.85
C GLU A 269 -11.86 -2.45 -6.81
N ASN A 270 -11.69 -1.82 -7.99
CA ASN A 270 -10.97 -0.56 -8.14
C ASN A 270 -11.90 0.62 -8.47
N ASN A 271 -13.22 0.40 -8.46
CA ASN A 271 -14.23 1.36 -8.89
C ASN A 271 -15.55 1.09 -8.17
N GLN A 272 -15.61 1.25 -6.85
CA GLN A 272 -16.83 0.91 -6.09
C GLN A 272 -18.01 1.76 -6.56
N TYR A 273 -17.76 3.06 -6.78
CA TYR A 273 -18.82 4.04 -6.97
C TYR A 273 -18.87 4.55 -8.42
N GLY A 274 -19.98 4.28 -9.10
CA GLY A 274 -20.42 5.06 -10.26
C GLY A 274 -20.97 6.39 -9.76
N ALA A 275 -20.05 7.33 -9.52
CA ALA A 275 -20.32 8.65 -8.95
C ALA A 275 -19.64 9.74 -9.81
N GLY A 276 -18.51 10.28 -9.35
CA GLY A 276 -17.74 11.29 -10.08
C GLY A 276 -16.74 10.69 -11.07
N THR A 277 -16.47 11.40 -12.16
CA THR A 277 -15.43 11.07 -13.14
C THR A 277 -14.81 12.34 -13.71
N PHE A 278 -13.77 12.21 -14.52
CA PHE A 278 -13.12 13.34 -15.17
C PHE A 278 -12.54 12.95 -16.52
N LEU A 279 -12.44 13.96 -17.38
CA LEU A 279 -11.86 13.88 -18.71
C LEU A 279 -10.48 14.55 -18.67
N TYR A 280 -9.48 13.83 -19.14
CA TYR A 280 -8.09 14.26 -19.07
C TYR A 280 -7.30 13.85 -20.30
N ARG A 281 -6.14 14.50 -20.49
CA ARG A 281 -5.19 14.17 -21.55
C ARG A 281 -3.76 14.36 -21.08
N ALA A 282 -2.82 13.75 -21.79
CA ALA A 282 -1.40 13.89 -21.48
C ALA A 282 -0.93 15.36 -21.64
N HIS A 283 -0.22 15.89 -20.65
CA HIS A 283 0.47 17.18 -20.76
C HIS A 283 1.91 16.94 -21.22
N VAL A 284 2.10 16.79 -22.53
CA VAL A 284 3.39 16.42 -23.12
C VAL A 284 4.10 17.62 -23.73
N THR A 285 5.44 17.56 -23.70
CA THR A 285 6.27 18.41 -24.55
C THR A 285 6.57 17.70 -25.88
N ASP A 286 6.73 18.47 -26.96
CA ASP A 286 6.91 17.92 -28.30
C ASP A 286 8.04 16.88 -28.37
N GLY A 287 7.70 15.68 -28.86
CA GLY A 287 8.66 14.60 -29.11
C GLY A 287 9.12 13.83 -27.86
N GLU A 288 8.49 13.99 -26.70
CA GLU A 288 8.82 13.25 -25.47
C GLU A 288 8.53 11.75 -25.59
N PHE A 289 7.44 11.38 -26.29
CA PHE A 289 6.96 10.01 -26.49
C PHE A 289 7.13 9.50 -27.92
N SER A 290 8.14 9.98 -28.64
CA SER A 290 8.50 9.35 -29.92
C SER A 290 8.81 7.86 -29.71
N LYS A 291 8.41 7.00 -30.65
CA LYS A 291 8.62 5.54 -30.56
C LYS A 291 10.07 5.17 -30.26
N GLN A 292 11.02 5.90 -30.88
CA GLN A 292 12.45 5.71 -30.66
C GLN A 292 12.85 5.96 -29.20
N LYS A 293 12.44 7.09 -28.61
CA LYS A 293 12.72 7.38 -27.20
C LYS A 293 12.05 6.39 -26.25
N LEU A 294 10.87 5.87 -26.59
CA LEU A 294 10.21 4.87 -25.76
C LEU A 294 10.96 3.53 -25.80
N GLU A 295 11.44 3.11 -26.97
CA GLU A 295 12.27 1.92 -27.14
C GLU A 295 13.62 2.06 -26.39
N GLU A 296 14.26 3.22 -26.47
CA GLU A 296 15.47 3.56 -25.70
C GLU A 296 15.21 3.45 -24.19
N ARG A 297 14.13 4.07 -23.67
CA ARG A 297 13.77 3.95 -22.25
C ARG A 297 13.55 2.50 -21.83
N ARG A 298 12.84 1.71 -22.65
CA ARG A 298 12.59 0.28 -22.36
C ARG A 298 13.90 -0.50 -22.29
N LYS A 299 14.85 -0.21 -23.18
CA LYS A 299 16.18 -0.81 -23.18
C LYS A 299 16.97 -0.42 -21.94
N ASP A 300 16.98 0.86 -21.58
CA ASP A 300 17.70 1.36 -20.40
C ASP A 300 17.16 0.75 -19.10
N VAL A 301 15.84 0.53 -18.99
CA VAL A 301 15.21 -0.14 -17.84
C VAL A 301 15.73 -1.59 -17.71
N GLU A 302 15.79 -2.33 -18.83
CA GLU A 302 16.28 -3.71 -18.78
C GLU A 302 17.78 -3.77 -18.46
N GLU A 303 18.59 -2.88 -19.04
CA GLU A 303 20.03 -2.79 -18.72
C GLU A 303 20.25 -2.46 -17.23
N ARG A 304 19.48 -1.54 -16.65
CA ARG A 304 19.53 -1.22 -15.21
C ARG A 304 19.14 -2.40 -14.34
N LYS A 305 18.11 -3.16 -14.73
CA LYS A 305 17.65 -4.35 -14.03
C LYS A 305 18.73 -5.44 -14.01
N ASP A 306 19.42 -5.67 -15.11
CA ASP A 306 20.54 -6.62 -15.19
C ASP A 306 21.71 -6.19 -14.30
N MET A 307 22.10 -4.92 -14.35
CA MET A 307 23.15 -4.37 -13.46
C MET A 307 22.75 -4.48 -11.99
N TRP A 308 21.49 -4.18 -11.66
CA TRP A 308 20.97 -4.26 -10.30
C TRP A 308 20.95 -5.70 -9.77
N HIS A 309 20.64 -6.67 -10.63
CA HIS A 309 20.72 -8.08 -10.26
C HIS A 309 22.14 -8.47 -9.81
N ALA A 310 23.19 -7.96 -10.47
CA ALA A 310 24.57 -8.19 -10.06
C ALA A 310 24.91 -7.56 -8.69
N VAL A 311 24.32 -6.41 -8.36
CA VAL A 311 24.44 -5.77 -7.03
C VAL A 311 23.79 -6.65 -5.97
N LEU A 312 22.55 -7.10 -6.19
CA LEU A 312 21.84 -7.96 -5.25
C LEU A 312 22.57 -9.28 -4.99
N LEU A 313 23.15 -9.88 -6.03
CA LEU A 313 23.97 -11.09 -5.89
C LEU A 313 25.24 -10.86 -5.07
N ARG A 314 25.82 -9.66 -5.12
CA ARG A 314 26.98 -9.30 -4.30
C ARG A 314 26.57 -9.13 -2.83
N GLU A 315 25.52 -8.36 -2.57
CA GLU A 315 24.97 -8.16 -1.23
C GLU A 315 24.59 -9.48 -0.57
N GLU A 316 23.94 -10.39 -1.32
CA GLU A 316 23.61 -11.73 -0.82
C GLU A 316 24.87 -12.49 -0.40
N LYS A 317 25.91 -12.49 -1.23
CA LYS A 317 27.16 -13.21 -0.92
C LYS A 317 27.85 -12.65 0.34
N GLU A 318 27.86 -11.33 0.51
CA GLU A 318 28.43 -10.67 1.69
C GLU A 318 27.62 -10.98 2.95
N LEU A 319 26.30 -10.85 2.90
CA LEU A 319 25.41 -11.15 4.01
C LEU A 319 25.50 -12.63 4.43
N GLN A 320 25.58 -13.55 3.47
CA GLN A 320 25.78 -14.98 3.74
C GLN A 320 27.14 -15.28 4.37
N ARG A 321 28.18 -14.50 4.07
CA ARG A 321 29.49 -14.63 4.75
C ARG A 321 29.39 -14.13 6.18
N GLU A 322 28.74 -12.99 6.42
CA GLU A 322 28.52 -12.47 7.77
C GLU A 322 27.73 -13.45 8.64
N LEU A 323 26.61 -14.00 8.13
CA LEU A 323 25.80 -14.99 8.84
C LEU A 323 26.58 -16.24 9.25
N ARG A 324 27.65 -16.60 8.51
CA ARG A 324 28.52 -17.72 8.86
C ARG A 324 29.62 -17.36 9.86
N MET A 325 30.07 -16.10 9.86
CA MET A 325 31.11 -15.63 10.78
C MET A 325 30.56 -15.20 12.13
N TYR A 326 29.37 -14.60 12.13
CA TYR A 326 28.79 -13.93 13.29
C TYR A 326 27.38 -14.44 13.55
N ASP A 327 27.08 -14.76 14.80
CA ASP A 327 25.72 -15.05 15.28
C ASP A 327 25.08 -13.78 15.85
N ASP A 328 25.15 -12.67 15.10
CA ASP A 328 24.60 -11.37 15.50
C ASP A 328 23.59 -10.80 14.51
N ILE A 329 23.24 -11.52 13.43
CA ILE A 329 22.21 -11.09 12.48
C ILE A 329 20.92 -11.89 12.70
N LEU A 330 19.80 -11.16 12.81
CA LEU A 330 18.45 -11.70 12.79
C LEU A 330 17.79 -11.39 11.45
N MET A 331 17.62 -12.44 10.64
CA MET A 331 16.89 -12.37 9.38
C MET A 331 15.38 -12.40 9.64
N VAL A 332 14.64 -11.46 9.06
CA VAL A 332 13.17 -11.40 9.20
C VAL A 332 12.48 -11.40 7.85
N ASN A 333 11.34 -12.12 7.75
CA ASN A 333 10.56 -12.27 6.52
C ASN A 333 9.86 -10.98 6.08
N VAL A 334 10.63 -10.10 5.41
CA VAL A 334 10.26 -8.75 4.99
C VAL A 334 11.17 -8.32 3.83
N ILE A 335 10.58 -7.70 2.79
CA ILE A 335 11.35 -7.00 1.74
C ILE A 335 12.07 -5.81 2.36
N ASP A 336 13.40 -5.79 2.26
CA ASP A 336 14.25 -4.83 2.95
C ASP A 336 14.28 -3.46 2.24
N VAL A 337 13.26 -2.65 2.52
CA VAL A 337 13.14 -1.25 2.09
C VAL A 337 12.65 -0.37 3.23
N TYR A 338 12.89 0.93 3.13
CA TYR A 338 12.61 1.88 4.20
C TYR A 338 11.13 1.90 4.63
N ARG A 339 10.17 1.83 3.69
CA ARG A 339 8.73 1.76 4.03
C ARG A 339 8.35 0.53 4.87
N ASN A 340 9.16 -0.53 4.81
CA ASN A 340 8.93 -1.77 5.54
C ASN A 340 9.63 -1.82 6.90
N LEU A 341 10.31 -0.75 7.34
CA LEU A 341 10.95 -0.69 8.66
C LEU A 341 9.99 -0.97 9.82
N PRO A 342 8.73 -0.48 9.85
CA PRO A 342 7.78 -0.83 10.91
C PRO A 342 7.49 -2.35 10.95
N LYS A 343 7.33 -2.99 9.79
CA LYS A 343 7.11 -4.44 9.69
C LYS A 343 8.36 -5.22 10.14
N LYS A 344 9.55 -4.77 9.73
CA LYS A 344 10.83 -5.33 10.16
C LYS A 344 10.97 -5.27 11.69
N LEU A 345 10.66 -4.12 12.29
CA LEU A 345 10.70 -3.92 13.74
C LEU A 345 9.67 -4.79 14.47
N LEU A 346 8.45 -4.91 13.95
CA LEU A 346 7.42 -5.78 14.50
C LEU A 346 7.88 -7.26 14.51
N LYS A 347 8.55 -7.72 13.44
CA LYS A 347 9.12 -9.07 13.37
C LYS A 347 10.22 -9.29 14.41
N PHE A 348 11.06 -8.27 14.65
CA PHE A 348 12.06 -8.33 15.72
C PHE A 348 11.42 -8.46 17.11
N TYR A 349 10.38 -7.68 17.42
CA TYR A 349 9.70 -7.80 18.71
C TYR A 349 9.03 -9.17 18.88
N SER A 350 8.39 -9.68 17.82
CA SER A 350 7.84 -11.04 17.83
C SER A 350 8.93 -12.08 18.12
N TRP A 351 10.09 -11.98 17.47
CA TRP A 351 11.20 -12.88 17.72
C TRP A 351 11.70 -12.79 19.17
N THR A 352 11.84 -11.56 19.69
CA THR A 352 12.36 -11.28 21.03
C THR A 352 11.48 -11.91 22.11
N VAL A 353 10.16 -11.76 22.01
CA VAL A 353 9.19 -12.34 22.96
C VAL A 353 9.14 -13.87 22.89
N THR A 354 9.30 -14.46 21.71
CA THR A 354 9.22 -15.92 21.53
C THR A 354 10.52 -16.65 21.91
N ASN A 355 11.68 -16.01 21.73
CA ASN A 355 12.97 -16.69 21.80
C ASN A 355 13.83 -16.29 23.03
N THR A 356 13.44 -15.29 23.80
CA THR A 356 14.24 -14.79 24.92
C THR A 356 13.38 -14.45 26.13
N ARG A 357 13.97 -14.50 27.33
CA ARG A 357 13.47 -13.78 28.51
C ARG A 357 14.32 -12.54 28.70
N PHE A 358 13.70 -11.39 28.93
CA PHE A 358 14.42 -10.13 29.04
C PHE A 358 13.73 -9.13 29.97
N ASN A 359 14.51 -8.22 30.56
CA ASN A 359 14.00 -7.13 31.40
C ASN A 359 13.71 -5.88 30.55
N PHE A 360 14.58 -5.57 29.58
CA PHE A 360 14.48 -4.41 28.71
C PHE A 360 14.79 -4.77 27.25
N THR A 361 14.16 -4.05 26.31
CA THR A 361 14.53 -4.08 24.90
C THR A 361 14.86 -2.67 24.43
N LEU A 362 15.88 -2.56 23.58
CA LEU A 362 16.30 -1.30 22.98
C LEU A 362 16.32 -1.45 21.47
N LYS A 363 15.77 -0.46 20.76
CA LYS A 363 15.93 -0.33 19.31
C LYS A 363 16.91 0.80 19.02
N THR A 364 17.82 0.58 18.07
CA THR A 364 18.69 1.61 17.49
C THR A 364 18.85 1.41 15.99
N ASP A 365 19.47 2.37 15.31
CA ASP A 365 19.82 2.31 13.88
C ASP A 365 21.33 2.08 13.73
N ASP A 366 21.73 1.53 12.58
CA ASP A 366 23.12 1.20 12.28
C ASP A 366 24.01 2.39 11.90
N GLY A 367 23.43 3.57 11.71
CA GLY A 367 24.15 4.83 11.48
C GLY A 367 24.45 5.65 12.74
N LEU A 368 24.09 5.16 13.94
CA LEU A 368 24.32 5.87 15.20
C LEU A 368 25.61 5.40 15.87
N LEU A 369 26.47 6.35 16.23
CA LEU A 369 27.70 6.14 17.01
C LEU A 369 28.73 5.22 16.34
N CYS A 370 29.06 5.51 15.08
CA CYS A 370 30.26 4.99 14.40
C CYS A 370 31.52 5.72 14.85
#